data_AF-A0A9R1RPL5-F1
#
_entry.id   AF-A0A9R1RPL5-F1
#
_cell.length_a   1.000
_cell.length_b   1.000
_cell.length_c   1.000
_cell.angle_alpha   90.00
_cell.angle_beta   90.00
_cell.angle_gamma   90.00
#
_symmetry.space_group_name_H-M   'P 1'
#
loop_
_entity.id
_entity.type
_entity.pdbx_description
1 polymer ?
#
loop_
_entity_poly.entity_id
_entity_poly.type
_entity_poly.pdbx_seq_one_letter_code
_entity_poly.pdbx_strand_id
1 'polypeptide(L)'
;MAPKTGADAAGVPAETQMLLLEKRGNGAEDAGYALMLPALHGDFRASLQGSPENELQFCFESGDPDVQTKDAVDAVFVNSGDNPFKLIKESIKVLSKIKGTFSHIESKETPANLDWFGWCTWDAFYKAVNPVGIEEGLQRFAERLVDLKENDKFRGEACKNLGDLVKKIKETHGVKYVYAWHALLGYWGGVCTSSDVMEKYNPKLVYPVQSPGDVANLRDVAMDSLEKYGVGIIDPEKIYEFYNDQHSYLSSVGVDGVKVDVQNVMETLGHGFGGRVALTRKYQHALEESIARNFKGNNLICCMSHSSDHIYSALKSAVARASEDFMPREPTLQTLHIANVAFNSLLLGEIFIPDWDMFQSKHETAEFHGAARALSGGGVYVSDKPGVHDFNVLKKLVLPDGSILRASLLKIWNLNNLSAAVGVFNCQGAGNWTWLVEEISHVPTAVNITGQLSPSDVESLEEIAGDDWNGETAVYAFNSCSLSRLQKHQSLELSLVTMTCEIYTISPIQKHSFLHQVYGGAVRFAPLGLLNMFNSGGALDSITGTVDSSATTVQIKCRGPGRLGAYSSARPALCRVDAHEVEFSHSDDGLLAFDLSDGSSHSSLWNIEILYTAS
;
A
#
# COMPACT_ATOMS: atom_id res chain seq x y z
N MET A 1 -5.68 2.04 -12.42
CA MET A 1 -4.72 1.28 -13.26
C MET A 1 -5.03 -0.21 -13.22
N ALA A 2 -4.95 -0.90 -14.36
CA ALA A 2 -5.08 -2.34 -14.47
C ALA A 2 -3.80 -2.94 -15.07
N PRO A 3 -3.10 -3.85 -14.38
CA PRO A 3 -1.89 -4.48 -14.90
C PRO A 3 -2.24 -5.49 -16.00
N LYS A 4 -1.35 -5.61 -17.00
CA LYS A 4 -1.49 -6.59 -18.09
C LYS A 4 -0.13 -7.16 -18.47
N THR A 5 -0.10 -8.42 -18.84
CA THR A 5 1.08 -9.11 -19.39
C THR A 5 0.81 -9.53 -20.83
N GLY A 6 1.83 -9.46 -21.68
CA GLY A 6 1.74 -9.83 -23.09
C GLY A 6 3.10 -10.25 -23.65
N ALA A 7 3.11 -10.73 -24.90
CA ALA A 7 4.34 -11.16 -25.58
C ALA A 7 4.71 -10.27 -26.77
N ASP A 8 3.85 -9.34 -27.15
CA ASP A 8 3.97 -8.50 -28.33
C ASP A 8 3.46 -7.08 -28.06
N ALA A 9 3.76 -6.15 -28.97
CA ALA A 9 3.38 -4.75 -28.82
C ALA A 9 1.87 -4.56 -28.99
N ALA A 10 1.20 -5.34 -29.85
CA ALA A 10 -0.26 -5.30 -30.02
C ALA A 10 -1.02 -5.57 -28.71
N GLY A 11 -0.43 -6.34 -27.79
CA GLY A 11 -0.97 -6.62 -26.47
C GLY A 11 -0.96 -5.43 -25.49
N VAL A 12 -0.17 -4.37 -25.76
CA VAL A 12 0.00 -3.20 -24.88
C VAL A 12 -1.29 -2.37 -24.86
N PRO A 13 -1.98 -2.22 -23.71
CA PRO A 13 -3.22 -1.43 -23.63
C PRO A 13 -3.03 0.04 -23.95
N ALA A 14 -4.11 0.70 -24.39
CA ALA A 14 -4.19 2.15 -24.39
C ALA A 14 -3.94 2.70 -22.98
N GLU A 15 -3.32 3.88 -22.91
CA GLU A 15 -3.04 4.55 -21.63
C GLU A 15 -2.01 3.84 -20.74
N THR A 16 -1.13 3.01 -21.30
CA THR A 16 -0.09 2.33 -20.51
C THR A 16 0.93 3.33 -19.94
N GLN A 17 1.07 3.35 -18.61
CA GLN A 17 1.92 4.30 -17.86
C GLN A 17 3.29 3.75 -17.45
N MET A 18 3.48 2.42 -17.54
CA MET A 18 4.75 1.74 -17.32
C MET A 18 4.77 0.46 -18.14
N LEU A 19 5.83 0.25 -18.90
CA LEU A 19 6.06 -0.99 -19.64
C LEU A 19 7.41 -1.60 -19.22
N LEU A 20 7.36 -2.80 -18.65
CA LEU A 20 8.54 -3.59 -18.31
C LEU A 20 8.66 -4.75 -19.30
N LEU A 21 9.78 -4.80 -20.02
CA LEU A 21 10.09 -5.82 -21.01
C LEU A 21 11.14 -6.77 -20.44
N GLU A 22 10.86 -8.07 -20.52
CA GLU A 22 11.82 -9.13 -20.20
C GLU A 22 12.46 -9.67 -21.49
N LYS A 23 13.79 -9.60 -21.57
CA LYS A 23 14.58 -10.29 -22.57
C LYS A 23 14.83 -11.72 -22.08
N ARG A 24 14.17 -12.68 -22.72
CA ARG A 24 14.44 -14.11 -22.47
C ARG A 24 15.81 -14.48 -23.05
N GLY A 25 16.80 -14.70 -22.18
CA GLY A 25 18.08 -15.32 -22.54
C GLY A 25 17.97 -16.84 -22.68
N ASN A 26 19.08 -17.51 -23.02
CA ASN A 26 19.15 -18.99 -23.07
C ASN A 26 19.28 -19.62 -21.66
N GLY A 27 18.90 -18.90 -20.59
CA GLY A 27 18.92 -19.31 -19.19
C GLY A 27 18.46 -18.17 -18.26
N ALA A 28 18.14 -18.49 -17.00
CA ALA A 28 17.67 -17.52 -16.00
C ALA A 28 18.74 -16.48 -15.59
N GLU A 29 20.04 -16.82 -15.72
CA GLU A 29 21.17 -15.94 -15.40
C GLU A 29 21.46 -14.87 -16.49
N ASP A 30 20.81 -14.97 -17.65
CA ASP A 30 20.95 -14.03 -18.79
C ASP A 30 19.71 -13.15 -19.00
N ALA A 31 18.75 -13.16 -18.06
CA ALA A 31 17.55 -12.35 -18.15
C ALA A 31 17.89 -10.86 -17.99
N GLY A 32 17.60 -10.07 -19.02
CA GLY A 32 17.74 -8.61 -19.00
C GLY A 32 16.37 -7.95 -19.05
N TYR A 33 16.21 -6.83 -18.37
CA TYR A 33 14.97 -6.07 -18.34
C TYR A 33 15.18 -4.70 -19.01
N ALA A 34 14.18 -4.25 -19.75
CA ALA A 34 14.09 -2.87 -20.23
C ALA A 34 12.80 -2.23 -19.68
N LEU A 35 12.92 -1.04 -19.11
CA LEU A 35 11.83 -0.27 -18.54
C LEU A 35 11.56 0.95 -19.41
N MET A 36 10.31 1.16 -19.76
CA MET A 36 9.82 2.37 -20.42
C MET A 36 8.81 3.07 -19.52
N LEU A 37 9.08 4.33 -19.19
CA LEU A 37 8.25 5.21 -18.38
C LEU A 37 7.84 6.43 -19.21
N PRO A 38 6.63 6.44 -19.79
CA PRO A 38 6.02 7.66 -20.28
C PRO A 38 5.98 8.72 -19.19
N ALA A 39 6.30 9.96 -19.55
CA ALA A 39 6.48 11.06 -18.63
C ALA A 39 5.77 12.32 -19.13
N LEU A 40 5.75 13.35 -18.28
CA LEU A 40 5.25 14.67 -18.66
C LEU A 40 6.34 15.46 -19.41
N HIS A 41 5.95 16.19 -20.44
CA HIS A 41 6.81 17.18 -21.11
C HIS A 41 6.03 18.48 -21.31
N GLY A 42 6.40 19.50 -20.53
CA GLY A 42 5.61 20.73 -20.42
C GLY A 42 4.21 20.45 -19.86
N ASP A 43 3.20 20.85 -20.62
CA ASP A 43 1.79 20.67 -20.30
C ASP A 43 1.15 19.45 -21.00
N PHE A 44 1.99 18.57 -21.54
CA PHE A 44 1.58 17.36 -22.24
C PHE A 44 1.97 16.11 -21.45
N ARG A 45 1.10 15.11 -21.54
CA ARG A 45 1.25 13.81 -20.90
C ARG A 45 1.44 12.73 -21.96
N ALA A 46 2.45 11.89 -21.76
CA ALA A 46 2.69 10.75 -22.63
C ALA A 46 2.08 9.46 -22.07
N SER A 47 1.60 8.58 -22.95
CA SER A 47 1.22 7.19 -22.67
C SER A 47 1.67 6.26 -23.80
N LEU A 48 1.70 4.95 -23.54
CA LEU A 48 1.98 3.92 -24.55
C LEU A 48 0.71 3.16 -24.92
N GLN A 49 0.68 2.66 -26.15
CA GLN A 49 -0.32 1.71 -26.61
C GLN A 49 0.21 0.82 -27.74
N GLY A 50 -0.40 -0.33 -27.95
CA GLY A 50 -0.14 -1.21 -29.09
C GLY A 50 -1.01 -0.88 -30.30
N SER A 51 -0.49 -1.12 -31.50
CA SER A 51 -1.28 -1.12 -32.74
C SER A 51 -1.63 -2.54 -33.21
N PRO A 52 -2.68 -2.72 -34.04
CA PRO A 52 -2.99 -4.00 -34.67
C PRO A 52 -1.85 -4.56 -35.54
N GLU A 53 -0.97 -3.69 -36.06
CA GLU A 53 0.23 -4.03 -36.84
C GLU A 53 1.41 -4.44 -35.96
N ASN A 54 1.20 -4.58 -34.65
CA ASN A 54 2.23 -4.92 -33.67
C ASN A 54 3.32 -3.85 -33.53
N GLU A 55 2.92 -2.58 -33.62
CA GLU A 55 3.79 -1.44 -33.36
C GLU A 55 3.51 -0.85 -31.97
N LEU A 56 4.54 -0.37 -31.29
CA LEU A 56 4.39 0.41 -30.06
C LEU A 56 4.19 1.88 -30.45
N GLN A 57 3.06 2.45 -30.05
CA GLN A 57 2.69 3.83 -30.30
C GLN A 57 2.86 4.68 -29.05
N PHE A 58 3.26 5.94 -29.27
CA PHE A 58 3.40 6.96 -28.25
C PHE A 58 2.25 7.96 -28.40
N CYS A 59 1.38 8.02 -27.40
CA CYS A 59 0.31 9.00 -27.33
C CYS A 59 0.79 10.20 -26.53
N PHE A 60 0.49 11.41 -27.00
CA PHE A 60 0.98 12.64 -26.40
C PHE A 60 -0.08 13.73 -26.46
N GLU A 61 -0.62 14.12 -25.30
CA GLU A 61 -1.86 14.88 -25.22
C GLU A 61 -1.79 15.98 -24.16
N SER A 62 -2.35 17.16 -24.47
CA SER A 62 -2.53 18.26 -23.53
C SER A 62 -3.93 18.30 -22.90
N GLY A 63 -4.92 17.63 -23.52
CA GLY A 63 -6.33 17.76 -23.13
C GLY A 63 -6.95 19.14 -23.41
N ASP A 64 -6.24 20.00 -24.16
CA ASP A 64 -6.71 21.34 -24.51
C ASP A 64 -6.30 21.67 -25.97
N PRO A 65 -7.27 21.90 -26.89
CA PRO A 65 -6.99 22.17 -28.30
C PRO A 65 -6.17 23.46 -28.53
N ASP A 66 -6.18 24.38 -27.56
CA ASP A 66 -5.40 25.62 -27.63
C ASP A 66 -3.95 25.44 -27.16
N VAL A 67 -3.63 24.29 -26.55
CA VAL A 67 -2.28 23.93 -26.09
C VAL A 67 -1.68 22.93 -27.06
N GLN A 68 -0.85 23.44 -27.98
CA GLN A 68 -0.27 22.66 -29.08
C GLN A 68 1.27 22.67 -29.03
N THR A 69 1.88 21.57 -29.49
CA THR A 69 3.32 21.43 -29.62
C THR A 69 3.69 20.65 -30.87
N LYS A 70 4.94 20.81 -31.33
CA LYS A 70 5.55 19.99 -32.39
C LYS A 70 6.68 19.11 -31.86
N ASP A 71 7.03 19.26 -30.59
CA ASP A 71 8.18 18.63 -29.94
C ASP A 71 7.73 17.80 -28.74
N ALA A 72 8.31 16.60 -28.60
CA ALA A 72 8.03 15.63 -27.53
C ALA A 72 9.33 14.99 -27.03
N VAL A 73 10.34 15.82 -26.75
CA VAL A 73 11.74 15.38 -26.55
C VAL A 73 11.94 14.53 -25.30
N ASP A 74 11.22 14.82 -24.22
CA ASP A 74 11.35 14.12 -22.92
C ASP A 74 10.11 13.30 -22.57
N ALA A 75 9.37 12.84 -23.58
CA ALA A 75 8.08 12.17 -23.41
C ALA A 75 8.20 10.76 -22.82
N VAL A 76 9.31 10.06 -23.02
CA VAL A 76 9.53 8.70 -22.49
C VAL A 76 10.94 8.54 -21.96
N PHE A 77 11.04 8.03 -20.73
CA PHE A 77 12.29 7.61 -20.13
C PHE A 77 12.49 6.11 -20.35
N VAL A 78 13.67 5.71 -20.82
CA VAL A 78 14.01 4.30 -21.06
C VAL A 78 15.29 3.94 -20.32
N ASN A 79 15.29 2.80 -19.65
CA ASN A 79 16.46 2.27 -18.95
C ASN A 79 16.48 0.73 -19.01
N SER A 80 17.60 0.11 -18.70
CA SER A 80 17.75 -1.36 -18.69
C SER A 80 18.61 -1.85 -17.54
N GLY A 81 18.36 -3.07 -17.07
CA GLY A 81 19.09 -3.71 -15.98
C GLY A 81 18.89 -5.22 -15.95
N ASP A 82 19.56 -5.90 -15.02
CA ASP A 82 19.47 -7.34 -14.76
C ASP A 82 18.43 -7.69 -13.67
N ASN A 83 17.95 -6.68 -12.95
CA ASN A 83 16.99 -6.83 -11.87
C ASN A 83 15.82 -5.85 -12.06
N PRO A 84 14.56 -6.32 -12.16
CA PRO A 84 13.44 -5.47 -12.54
C PRO A 84 13.05 -4.48 -11.44
N PHE A 85 13.12 -4.87 -10.17
CA PHE A 85 12.72 -4.00 -9.06
C PHE A 85 13.77 -2.92 -8.79
N LYS A 86 15.06 -3.26 -8.83
CA LYS A 86 16.15 -2.28 -8.77
C LYS A 86 16.10 -1.33 -9.96
N LEU A 87 15.80 -1.86 -11.15
CA LEU A 87 15.64 -1.05 -12.37
C LEU A 87 14.52 -0.02 -12.19
N ILE A 88 13.35 -0.41 -11.69
CA ILE A 88 12.22 0.51 -11.45
C ILE A 88 12.61 1.58 -10.42
N LYS A 89 13.11 1.17 -9.25
CA LYS A 89 13.54 2.07 -8.17
C LYS A 89 14.54 3.12 -8.64
N GLU A 90 15.66 2.70 -9.24
CA GLU A 90 16.70 3.62 -9.69
C GLU A 90 16.24 4.49 -10.86
N SER A 91 15.39 3.96 -11.74
CA SER A 91 14.80 4.74 -12.84
C SER A 91 13.89 5.86 -12.33
N ILE A 92 13.03 5.59 -11.35
CA ILE A 92 12.16 6.61 -10.76
C ILE A 92 12.99 7.65 -10.00
N LYS A 93 14.06 7.26 -9.29
CA LYS A 93 15.01 8.20 -8.67
C LYS A 93 15.67 9.11 -9.71
N VAL A 94 16.17 8.57 -10.82
CA VAL A 94 16.77 9.36 -11.91
C VAL A 94 15.73 10.28 -12.53
N LEU A 95 14.55 9.75 -12.87
CA LEU A 95 13.47 10.51 -13.50
C LEU A 95 13.00 11.68 -12.62
N SER A 96 12.86 11.46 -11.30
CA SER A 96 12.49 12.52 -10.36
C SER A 96 13.49 13.68 -10.34
N LYS A 97 14.79 13.39 -10.44
CA LYS A 97 15.86 14.41 -10.53
C LYS A 97 15.85 15.15 -11.85
N ILE A 98 15.60 14.45 -12.97
CA ILE A 98 15.53 15.05 -14.30
C ILE A 98 14.33 15.99 -14.40
N LYS A 99 13.15 15.54 -13.93
CA LYS A 99 11.90 16.29 -14.08
C LYS A 99 11.72 17.38 -13.02
N GLY A 100 12.10 17.11 -11.77
CA GLY A 100 11.97 18.05 -10.67
C GLY A 100 10.51 18.39 -10.27
N THR A 101 9.51 17.70 -10.83
CA THR A 101 8.08 17.94 -10.58
C THR A 101 7.45 16.93 -9.61
N PHE A 102 8.17 15.88 -9.26
CA PHE A 102 7.76 14.90 -8.25
C PHE A 102 9.00 14.40 -7.51
N SER A 103 8.78 13.74 -6.37
CA SER A 103 9.87 13.16 -5.58
C SER A 103 9.68 11.66 -5.39
N HIS A 104 10.81 10.94 -5.31
CA HIS A 104 10.84 9.55 -4.89
C HIS A 104 10.37 9.44 -3.42
N ILE A 105 9.73 8.33 -3.06
CA ILE A 105 9.14 8.13 -1.72
C ILE A 105 10.15 8.29 -0.58
N GLU A 106 11.40 7.88 -0.77
CA GLU A 106 12.49 8.05 0.22
C GLU A 106 12.77 9.52 0.60
N SER A 107 12.32 10.49 -0.20
CA SER A 107 12.46 11.93 0.09
C SER A 107 11.22 12.55 0.74
N LYS A 108 10.16 11.76 0.96
CA LYS A 108 8.89 12.22 1.52
C LYS A 108 8.75 11.81 2.98
N GLU A 109 8.03 12.63 3.75
CA GLU A 109 7.73 12.32 5.14
C GLU A 109 6.65 11.22 5.21
N THR A 110 6.98 10.11 5.89
CA THR A 110 6.05 9.01 6.16
C THR A 110 5.05 9.43 7.25
N PRO A 111 3.73 9.37 7.00
CA PRO A 111 2.74 9.72 8.01
C PRO A 111 2.69 8.76 9.19
N ALA A 112 2.73 9.30 10.41
CA ALA A 112 2.79 8.51 11.64
C ALA A 112 1.51 7.71 11.93
N ASN A 113 0.38 8.05 11.27
CA ASN A 113 -0.86 7.30 11.41
C ASN A 113 -0.76 5.88 10.81
N LEU A 114 0.17 5.64 9.88
CA LEU A 114 0.32 4.35 9.21
C LEU A 114 0.79 3.24 10.15
N ASP A 115 1.42 3.58 11.28
CA ASP A 115 1.84 2.61 12.29
C ASP A 115 0.70 2.17 13.22
N TRP A 116 -0.52 2.68 13.02
CA TRP A 116 -1.69 2.42 13.85
C TRP A 116 -2.79 1.73 13.05
N PHE A 117 -3.47 0.79 13.70
CA PHE A 117 -4.65 0.16 13.13
C PHE A 117 -5.80 1.17 12.99
N GLY A 118 -6.45 1.18 11.82
CA GLY A 118 -7.54 2.09 11.52
C GLY A 118 -8.90 1.42 11.34
N TRP A 119 -9.94 2.25 11.25
CA TRP A 119 -11.29 1.83 10.89
C TRP A 119 -11.90 2.86 9.92
N CYS A 120 -12.44 2.39 8.81
CA CYS A 120 -13.06 3.19 7.77
C CYS A 120 -14.58 3.01 7.80
N THR A 121 -15.31 4.13 7.83
CA THR A 121 -16.77 4.12 7.96
C THR A 121 -17.51 3.82 6.66
N TRP A 122 -16.81 3.75 5.51
CA TRP A 122 -17.40 3.66 4.17
C TRP A 122 -18.32 2.44 4.01
N ASP A 123 -17.79 1.21 4.12
CA ASP A 123 -18.61 0.00 3.98
C ASP A 123 -19.49 -0.28 5.21
N ALA A 124 -19.11 0.26 6.37
CA ALA A 124 -19.83 0.06 7.63
C ALA A 124 -21.25 0.65 7.58
N PHE A 125 -21.43 1.80 6.90
CA PHE A 125 -22.70 2.51 6.85
C PHE A 125 -23.37 2.55 5.46
N TYR A 126 -22.78 1.94 4.43
CA TYR A 126 -23.36 1.90 3.07
C TYR A 126 -24.70 1.13 3.01
N LYS A 127 -25.67 1.64 2.22
CA LYS A 127 -27.04 1.09 2.09
C LYS A 127 -27.19 0.15 0.88
N ALA A 128 -28.27 -0.65 0.86
CA ALA A 128 -28.62 -1.57 -0.23
C ALA A 128 -29.16 -0.83 -1.48
N VAL A 129 -28.83 -1.35 -2.67
CA VAL A 129 -29.24 -0.80 -3.99
C VAL A 129 -30.71 -1.13 -4.29
N ASN A 130 -31.45 -0.18 -4.86
CA ASN A 130 -32.80 -0.38 -5.42
C ASN A 130 -33.00 0.53 -6.66
N PRO A 131 -34.00 0.30 -7.53
CA PRO A 131 -34.15 1.06 -8.78
C PRO A 131 -34.24 2.59 -8.62
N VAL A 132 -34.94 3.08 -7.59
CA VAL A 132 -34.99 4.52 -7.28
C VAL A 132 -33.62 5.01 -6.81
N GLY A 133 -32.93 4.19 -6.01
CA GLY A 133 -31.56 4.42 -5.59
C GLY A 133 -30.53 4.42 -6.72
N ILE A 134 -30.83 3.87 -7.90
CA ILE A 134 -29.97 3.94 -9.08
C ILE A 134 -30.10 5.33 -9.73
N GLU A 135 -31.32 5.84 -9.97
CA GLU A 135 -31.51 7.21 -10.49
C GLU A 135 -31.01 8.27 -9.49
N GLU A 136 -31.29 8.10 -8.19
CA GLU A 136 -30.71 8.94 -7.14
C GLU A 136 -29.18 8.79 -7.09
N GLY A 137 -28.64 7.58 -7.25
CA GLY A 137 -27.21 7.31 -7.27
C GLY A 137 -26.50 8.01 -8.43
N LEU A 138 -27.10 8.02 -9.61
CA LEU A 138 -26.61 8.77 -10.77
C LEU A 138 -26.56 10.28 -10.46
N GLN A 139 -27.58 10.83 -9.80
CA GLN A 139 -27.58 12.24 -9.38
C GLN A 139 -26.59 12.52 -8.24
N ARG A 140 -26.31 11.56 -7.36
CA ARG A 140 -25.37 11.71 -6.23
C ARG A 140 -23.94 12.00 -6.70
N PHE A 141 -23.51 11.43 -7.82
CA PHE A 141 -22.20 11.78 -8.40
C PHE A 141 -22.12 13.24 -8.85
N ALA A 142 -23.25 13.89 -9.13
CA ALA A 142 -23.31 15.31 -9.48
C ALA A 142 -23.61 16.24 -8.29
N GLU A 143 -23.72 15.71 -7.06
CA GLU A 143 -23.86 16.54 -5.87
C GLU A 143 -22.62 17.42 -5.67
N ARG A 144 -22.82 18.60 -5.09
CA ARG A 144 -21.78 19.62 -4.97
C ARG A 144 -21.63 20.10 -3.55
N LEU A 145 -20.41 20.46 -3.18
CA LEU A 145 -20.13 21.05 -1.88
C LEU A 145 -20.74 22.45 -1.80
N VAL A 146 -21.59 22.67 -0.79
CA VAL A 146 -22.27 23.97 -0.57
C VAL A 146 -21.68 24.77 0.58
N ASP A 147 -21.04 24.11 1.55
CA ASP A 147 -20.41 24.71 2.73
C ASP A 147 -19.17 23.91 3.12
N LEU A 148 -18.20 24.55 3.76
CA LEU A 148 -16.98 23.91 4.28
C LEU A 148 -17.20 23.28 5.66
N LYS A 149 -18.23 23.75 6.39
CA LYS A 149 -18.53 23.29 7.75
C LYS A 149 -19.48 22.09 7.74
N GLU A 150 -19.54 21.42 8.88
CA GLU A 150 -20.42 20.30 9.10
C GLU A 150 -21.89 20.70 8.94
N ASN A 151 -22.66 19.81 8.30
CA ASN A 151 -24.10 19.96 8.20
C ASN A 151 -24.79 19.58 9.53
N ASP A 152 -26.11 19.77 9.56
CA ASP A 152 -26.91 19.58 10.78
C ASP A 152 -26.94 18.13 11.29
N LYS A 153 -26.47 17.13 10.52
CA LYS A 153 -26.34 15.74 11.00
C LYS A 153 -25.30 15.60 12.12
N PHE A 154 -24.35 16.53 12.21
CA PHE A 154 -23.35 16.59 13.28
C PHE A 154 -23.78 17.46 14.46
N ARG A 155 -25.04 17.96 14.46
CA ARG A 155 -25.60 18.83 15.49
C ARG A 155 -26.80 18.15 16.12
N GLY A 156 -26.66 17.68 17.36
CA GLY A 156 -27.76 17.03 18.07
C GLY A 156 -27.48 16.83 19.55
N GLU A 157 -28.31 16.03 20.22
CA GLU A 157 -28.18 15.76 21.65
C GLU A 157 -26.87 15.03 22.00
N ALA A 158 -26.40 14.16 21.09
CA ALA A 158 -25.21 13.35 21.33
C ALA A 158 -23.88 14.12 21.19
N CYS A 159 -23.83 15.11 20.28
CA CYS A 159 -22.67 15.98 19.98
C CYS A 159 -23.19 17.31 19.42
N LYS A 160 -22.63 18.45 19.86
CA LYS A 160 -23.11 19.78 19.41
C LYS A 160 -22.60 20.16 18.02
N ASN A 161 -21.43 19.65 17.64
CA ASN A 161 -20.77 19.87 16.36
C ASN A 161 -19.71 18.78 16.12
N LEU A 162 -19.01 18.87 14.99
CA LEU A 162 -17.92 17.95 14.62
C LEU A 162 -16.78 17.94 15.64
N GLY A 163 -16.39 19.10 16.19
CA GLY A 163 -15.31 19.19 17.18
C GLY A 163 -15.63 18.46 18.48
N ASP A 164 -16.86 18.56 18.97
CA ASP A 164 -17.34 17.79 20.12
C ASP A 164 -17.28 16.28 19.85
N LEU A 165 -17.64 15.84 18.63
CA LEU A 165 -17.56 14.45 18.23
C LEU A 165 -16.11 13.95 18.18
N VAL A 166 -15.22 14.69 17.51
CA VAL A 166 -13.79 14.33 17.41
C VAL A 166 -13.15 14.26 18.79
N LYS A 167 -13.42 15.27 19.63
CA LYS A 167 -12.96 15.28 21.03
C LYS A 167 -13.44 14.06 21.80
N LYS A 168 -14.74 13.73 21.70
CA LYS A 168 -15.31 12.55 22.35
C LYS A 168 -14.65 11.26 21.87
N ILE A 169 -14.44 11.10 20.56
CA ILE A 169 -13.79 9.92 19.97
C ILE A 169 -12.36 9.76 20.51
N LYS A 170 -11.59 10.84 20.57
CA LYS A 170 -10.21 10.81 21.07
C LYS A 170 -10.13 10.57 22.58
N GLU A 171 -10.90 11.32 23.38
CA GLU A 171 -10.83 11.27 24.85
C GLU A 171 -11.51 10.04 25.43
N THR A 172 -12.61 9.56 24.84
CA THR A 172 -13.39 8.44 25.39
C THR A 172 -12.93 7.10 24.83
N HIS A 173 -12.54 7.05 23.56
CA HIS A 173 -12.20 5.79 22.87
C HIS A 173 -10.71 5.62 22.58
N GLY A 174 -9.87 6.59 22.95
CA GLY A 174 -8.41 6.50 22.80
C GLY A 174 -7.93 6.53 21.34
N VAL A 175 -8.80 6.93 20.40
CA VAL A 175 -8.44 7.05 18.98
C VAL A 175 -7.38 8.13 18.83
N LYS A 176 -6.28 7.80 18.16
CA LYS A 176 -5.13 8.72 18.00
C LYS A 176 -5.31 9.70 16.87
N TYR A 177 -5.84 9.21 15.74
CA TYR A 177 -5.98 9.97 14.52
C TYR A 177 -7.41 9.90 14.00
N VAL A 178 -7.96 11.05 13.60
CA VAL A 178 -9.24 11.15 12.89
C VAL A 178 -8.99 11.80 11.55
N TYR A 179 -9.36 11.12 10.47
CA TYR A 179 -9.24 11.63 9.11
C TYR A 179 -10.63 11.97 8.57
N ALA A 180 -10.72 13.05 7.78
CA ALA A 180 -11.92 13.40 7.03
C ALA A 180 -11.76 13.09 5.55
N TRP A 181 -12.84 12.66 4.89
CA TRP A 181 -12.87 12.44 3.46
C TRP A 181 -13.44 13.68 2.74
N HIS A 182 -12.87 14.04 1.60
CA HIS A 182 -13.50 14.93 0.63
C HIS A 182 -12.99 14.63 -0.80
N ALA A 183 -13.69 15.09 -1.83
CA ALA A 183 -13.16 15.03 -3.19
C ALA A 183 -12.18 16.19 -3.46
N LEU A 184 -11.29 16.05 -4.43
CA LEU A 184 -10.32 17.08 -4.82
C LEU A 184 -11.01 18.41 -5.14
N LEU A 185 -12.17 18.37 -5.80
CA LEU A 185 -12.97 19.55 -6.16
C LEU A 185 -14.05 19.90 -5.11
N GLY A 186 -13.92 19.39 -3.89
CA GLY A 186 -14.85 19.61 -2.78
C GLY A 186 -15.81 18.43 -2.57
N TYR A 187 -16.59 18.08 -3.59
CA TYR A 187 -17.40 16.84 -3.64
C TYR A 187 -17.38 16.27 -5.06
N TRP A 188 -18.08 15.15 -5.31
CA TRP A 188 -18.04 14.47 -6.62
C TRP A 188 -18.31 15.40 -7.82
N GLY A 189 -19.36 16.21 -7.75
CA GLY A 189 -19.71 17.21 -8.78
C GLY A 189 -19.01 18.56 -8.63
N GLY A 190 -17.97 18.65 -7.80
CA GLY A 190 -17.27 19.89 -7.47
C GLY A 190 -17.96 20.73 -6.38
N VAL A 191 -17.82 22.06 -6.45
CA VAL A 191 -18.49 23.01 -5.54
C VAL A 191 -19.72 23.65 -6.18
N CYS A 192 -20.69 24.04 -5.36
CA CYS A 192 -21.92 24.68 -5.82
C CYS A 192 -21.65 26.12 -6.26
N THR A 193 -21.85 26.42 -7.55
CA THR A 193 -21.57 27.75 -8.14
C THR A 193 -22.51 28.85 -7.67
N SER A 194 -23.67 28.49 -7.10
CA SER A 194 -24.65 29.42 -6.56
C SER A 194 -24.61 29.51 -5.02
N SER A 195 -23.59 28.95 -4.37
CA SER A 195 -23.42 29.09 -2.92
C SER A 195 -22.68 30.38 -2.58
N ASP A 196 -23.28 31.20 -1.72
CA ASP A 196 -22.64 32.41 -1.16
C ASP A 196 -21.30 32.09 -0.46
N VAL A 197 -21.20 30.91 0.16
CA VAL A 197 -19.97 30.48 0.84
C VAL A 197 -18.84 30.20 -0.17
N MET A 198 -19.20 29.69 -1.35
CA MET A 198 -18.25 29.31 -2.39
C MET A 198 -17.90 30.45 -3.34
N GLU A 199 -18.71 31.52 -3.41
CA GLU A 199 -18.54 32.65 -4.32
C GLU A 199 -17.13 33.23 -4.32
N LYS A 200 -16.50 33.34 -3.13
CA LYS A 200 -15.15 33.90 -2.99
C LYS A 200 -14.05 33.09 -3.70
N TYR A 201 -14.31 31.82 -4.02
CA TYR A 201 -13.39 30.95 -4.76
C TYR A 201 -13.64 30.97 -6.28
N ASN A 202 -14.58 31.81 -6.73
CA ASN A 202 -14.94 32.01 -8.14
C ASN A 202 -15.19 30.70 -8.92
N PRO A 203 -16.06 29.79 -8.42
CA PRO A 203 -16.28 28.51 -9.07
C PRO A 203 -17.03 28.66 -10.39
N LYS A 204 -16.70 27.79 -11.35
CA LYS A 204 -17.33 27.73 -12.67
C LYS A 204 -17.81 26.31 -12.96
N LEU A 205 -18.92 26.21 -13.68
CA LEU A 205 -19.40 24.92 -14.16
C LEU A 205 -18.67 24.57 -15.47
N VAL A 206 -17.97 23.44 -15.47
CA VAL A 206 -17.22 22.92 -16.62
C VAL A 206 -17.66 21.49 -16.89
N TYR A 207 -17.63 21.08 -18.16
CA TYR A 207 -18.06 19.76 -18.58
C TYR A 207 -16.83 18.91 -18.93
N PRO A 208 -16.61 17.77 -18.23
CA PRO A 208 -15.56 16.83 -18.56
C PRO A 208 -15.51 16.48 -20.05
N VAL A 209 -14.30 16.32 -20.58
CA VAL A 209 -14.03 15.79 -21.91
C VAL A 209 -13.14 14.56 -21.75
N GLN A 210 -13.70 13.37 -21.95
CA GLN A 210 -12.93 12.11 -21.90
C GLN A 210 -12.12 11.91 -23.18
N SER A 211 -10.86 11.49 -23.03
CA SER A 211 -10.00 11.16 -24.17
C SER A 211 -10.39 9.80 -24.79
N PRO A 212 -10.05 9.53 -26.06
CA PRO A 212 -10.22 8.19 -26.63
C PRO A 212 -9.51 7.10 -25.80
N GLY A 213 -8.37 7.42 -25.18
CA GLY A 213 -7.63 6.50 -24.32
C GLY A 213 -8.40 6.14 -23.03
N ASP A 214 -9.03 7.13 -22.40
CA ASP A 214 -9.85 6.91 -21.20
C ASP A 214 -11.03 5.98 -21.51
N VAL A 215 -11.78 6.31 -22.57
CA VAL A 215 -12.98 5.56 -22.98
C VAL A 215 -12.64 4.15 -23.48
N ALA A 216 -11.43 3.93 -24.04
CA ALA A 216 -10.98 2.62 -24.50
C ALA A 216 -10.75 1.62 -23.36
N ASN A 217 -10.52 2.10 -22.13
CA ASN A 217 -10.27 1.26 -20.96
C ASN A 217 -11.56 0.92 -20.21
N LEU A 218 -12.24 1.94 -19.67
CA LEU A 218 -13.48 1.77 -18.92
C LEU A 218 -14.34 3.03 -19.09
N ARG A 219 -15.60 2.83 -19.48
CA ARG A 219 -16.61 3.87 -19.40
C ARG A 219 -17.32 3.81 -18.05
N ASP A 220 -17.04 4.79 -17.21
CA ASP A 220 -17.57 4.87 -15.85
C ASP A 220 -18.88 5.67 -15.81
N VAL A 221 -19.88 5.12 -15.12
CA VAL A 221 -21.18 5.75 -14.87
C VAL A 221 -21.05 7.06 -14.08
N ALA A 222 -20.09 7.17 -13.17
CA ALA A 222 -19.78 8.40 -12.46
C ALA A 222 -19.32 9.48 -13.45
N MET A 223 -18.43 9.13 -14.39
CA MET A 223 -17.97 10.06 -15.43
C MET A 223 -19.10 10.46 -16.38
N ASP A 224 -19.95 9.53 -16.82
CA ASP A 224 -21.14 9.85 -17.62
C ASP A 224 -22.07 10.85 -16.90
N SER A 225 -22.20 10.72 -15.56
CA SER A 225 -22.97 11.68 -14.75
C SER A 225 -22.31 13.07 -14.71
N LEU A 226 -20.99 13.13 -14.50
CA LEU A 226 -20.25 14.38 -14.47
C LEU A 226 -20.24 15.10 -15.82
N GLU A 227 -20.12 14.37 -16.93
CA GLU A 227 -20.27 14.90 -18.30
C GLU A 227 -21.66 15.50 -18.53
N LYS A 228 -22.71 14.85 -18.01
CA LYS A 228 -24.08 15.32 -18.20
C LYS A 228 -24.40 16.57 -17.37
N TYR A 229 -23.98 16.58 -16.11
CA TYR A 229 -24.40 17.62 -15.14
C TYR A 229 -23.34 18.70 -14.90
N GLY A 230 -22.10 18.49 -15.34
CA GLY A 230 -20.98 19.39 -15.17
C GLY A 230 -20.38 19.34 -13.76
N VAL A 231 -19.12 19.76 -13.67
CA VAL A 231 -18.32 19.83 -12.45
C VAL A 231 -18.10 21.30 -12.07
N GLY A 232 -18.39 21.64 -10.81
CA GLY A 232 -18.11 22.96 -10.27
C GLY A 232 -16.63 23.10 -9.91
N ILE A 233 -15.81 23.49 -10.87
CA ILE A 233 -14.37 23.68 -10.67
C ILE A 233 -14.12 25.04 -9.98
N ILE A 234 -13.25 25.03 -8.97
CA ILE A 234 -12.77 26.26 -8.31
C ILE A 234 -11.82 27.00 -9.26
N ASP A 235 -11.73 28.33 -9.17
CA ASP A 235 -10.72 29.05 -9.95
C ASP A 235 -9.31 28.57 -9.56
N PRO A 236 -8.44 28.16 -10.50
CA PRO A 236 -7.12 27.68 -10.15
C PRO A 236 -6.27 28.74 -9.43
N GLU A 237 -6.53 30.04 -9.55
CA GLU A 237 -5.86 31.07 -8.73
C GLU A 237 -6.35 31.12 -7.28
N LYS A 238 -7.48 30.49 -6.98
CA LYS A 238 -8.15 30.47 -5.66
C LYS A 238 -8.11 29.12 -4.97
N ILE A 239 -7.59 28.08 -5.62
CA ILE A 239 -7.64 26.72 -5.10
C ILE A 239 -6.88 26.53 -3.79
N TYR A 240 -5.75 27.21 -3.61
CA TYR A 240 -5.05 27.18 -2.31
C TYR A 240 -5.89 27.79 -1.19
N GLU A 241 -6.57 28.92 -1.43
CA GLU A 241 -7.45 29.54 -0.44
C GLU A 241 -8.58 28.58 -0.04
N PHE A 242 -9.16 27.87 -1.01
CA PHE A 242 -10.18 26.85 -0.76
C PHE A 242 -9.68 25.72 0.14
N TYR A 243 -8.59 25.06 -0.25
CA TYR A 243 -8.04 23.97 0.57
C TYR A 243 -7.58 24.46 1.93
N ASN A 244 -6.96 25.64 1.99
CA ASN A 244 -6.48 26.17 3.25
C ASN A 244 -7.64 26.44 4.21
N ASP A 245 -8.74 27.02 3.74
CA ASP A 245 -9.90 27.29 4.60
C ASP A 245 -10.58 25.99 5.06
N GLN A 246 -10.76 25.02 4.15
CA GLN A 246 -11.34 23.72 4.48
C GLN A 246 -10.48 22.97 5.50
N HIS A 247 -9.17 22.86 5.26
CA HIS A 247 -8.25 22.14 6.14
C HIS A 247 -7.99 22.89 7.45
N SER A 248 -7.96 24.22 7.44
CA SER A 248 -7.89 25.04 8.66
C SER A 248 -9.10 24.75 9.55
N TYR A 249 -10.30 24.68 8.97
CA TYR A 249 -11.51 24.35 9.72
C TYR A 249 -11.41 22.94 10.33
N LEU A 250 -11.11 21.92 9.52
CA LEU A 250 -10.97 20.53 9.98
C LEU A 250 -9.92 20.40 11.10
N SER A 251 -8.75 21.00 10.92
CA SER A 251 -7.69 21.03 11.92
C SER A 251 -8.14 21.73 13.21
N SER A 252 -8.87 22.85 13.10
CA SER A 252 -9.39 23.58 14.27
C SER A 252 -10.38 22.79 15.12
N VAL A 253 -11.07 21.81 14.53
CA VAL A 253 -11.99 20.90 15.24
C VAL A 253 -11.34 19.57 15.61
N GLY A 254 -10.01 19.47 15.45
CA GLY A 254 -9.20 18.35 15.93
C GLY A 254 -9.06 17.19 14.95
N VAL A 255 -9.47 17.33 13.69
CA VAL A 255 -9.16 16.35 12.62
C VAL A 255 -7.66 16.41 12.33
N ASP A 256 -7.02 15.25 12.16
CA ASP A 256 -5.57 15.13 12.03
C ASP A 256 -5.08 15.06 10.58
N GLY A 257 -5.97 14.75 9.65
CA GLY A 257 -5.62 14.56 8.24
C GLY A 257 -6.83 14.38 7.34
N VAL A 258 -6.56 14.19 6.05
CA VAL A 258 -7.62 14.00 5.04
C VAL A 258 -7.33 12.85 4.08
N LYS A 259 -8.39 12.20 3.62
CA LYS A 259 -8.38 11.33 2.42
C LYS A 259 -9.05 12.11 1.29
N VAL A 260 -8.29 12.37 0.22
CA VAL A 260 -8.74 13.22 -0.90
C VAL A 260 -8.97 12.35 -2.13
N ASP A 261 -10.20 12.37 -2.61
CA ASP A 261 -10.69 11.44 -3.62
C ASP A 261 -11.04 12.10 -4.96
N VAL A 262 -11.42 11.30 -5.95
CA VAL A 262 -11.87 11.79 -7.27
C VAL A 262 -10.80 12.66 -7.96
N GLN A 263 -9.52 12.32 -7.80
CA GLN A 263 -8.43 13.16 -8.31
C GLN A 263 -8.22 13.05 -9.82
N ASN A 264 -8.48 11.88 -10.40
CA ASN A 264 -8.34 11.61 -11.83
C ASN A 264 -9.34 12.41 -12.69
N VAL A 265 -10.41 12.96 -12.11
CA VAL A 265 -11.33 13.83 -12.86
C VAL A 265 -10.62 15.01 -13.53
N MET A 266 -9.48 15.45 -12.96
CA MET A 266 -8.67 16.54 -13.50
C MET A 266 -8.15 16.27 -14.92
N GLU A 267 -7.95 14.99 -15.29
CA GLU A 267 -7.53 14.58 -16.64
C GLU A 267 -8.51 15.07 -17.71
N THR A 268 -9.79 15.20 -17.34
CA THR A 268 -10.90 15.54 -18.24
C THR A 268 -11.30 17.02 -18.22
N LEU A 269 -10.67 17.82 -17.35
CA LEU A 269 -11.07 19.21 -17.07
C LEU A 269 -10.06 20.25 -17.58
N GLY A 270 -9.03 19.81 -18.32
CA GLY A 270 -7.93 20.68 -18.76
C GLY A 270 -8.32 21.77 -19.78
N HIS A 271 -9.42 21.60 -20.50
CA HIS A 271 -9.86 22.51 -21.56
C HIS A 271 -10.13 23.92 -21.04
N GLY A 272 -9.44 24.92 -21.58
CA GLY A 272 -9.55 26.33 -21.18
C GLY A 272 -8.72 26.70 -19.95
N PHE A 273 -7.90 25.77 -19.45
CA PHE A 273 -7.03 25.98 -18.28
C PHE A 273 -5.55 25.73 -18.57
N GLY A 274 -5.15 25.70 -19.84
CA GLY A 274 -3.75 25.46 -20.22
C GLY A 274 -3.40 23.97 -20.24
N GLY A 275 -4.39 23.09 -20.33
CA GLY A 275 -4.20 21.65 -20.42
C GLY A 275 -4.24 20.92 -19.08
N ARG A 276 -4.42 19.60 -19.18
CA ARG A 276 -4.60 18.67 -18.05
C ARG A 276 -3.42 18.68 -17.07
N VAL A 277 -2.20 18.79 -17.59
CA VAL A 277 -0.99 18.76 -16.77
C VAL A 277 -0.85 20.06 -15.97
N ALA A 278 -1.03 21.22 -16.61
CA ALA A 278 -0.93 22.52 -15.96
C ALA A 278 -1.95 22.64 -14.81
N LEU A 279 -3.19 22.25 -15.10
CA LEU A 279 -4.28 22.29 -14.14
C LEU A 279 -4.06 21.31 -12.97
N THR A 280 -3.75 20.04 -13.26
CA THR A 280 -3.52 19.01 -12.23
C THR A 280 -2.37 19.40 -11.31
N ARG A 281 -1.25 19.89 -11.87
CA ARG A 281 -0.08 20.33 -11.10
C ARG A 281 -0.45 21.47 -10.14
N LYS A 282 -1.24 22.43 -10.60
CA LYS A 282 -1.66 23.57 -9.78
C LYS A 282 -2.52 23.13 -8.60
N TYR A 283 -3.48 22.24 -8.83
CA TYR A 283 -4.31 21.66 -7.78
C TYR A 283 -3.50 20.83 -6.79
N GLN A 284 -2.60 19.98 -7.30
CA GLN A 284 -1.76 19.12 -6.48
C GLN A 284 -0.83 19.93 -5.57
N HIS A 285 -0.17 20.96 -6.10
CA HIS A 285 0.70 21.82 -5.30
C HIS A 285 -0.08 22.57 -4.22
N ALA A 286 -1.25 23.11 -4.56
CA ALA A 286 -2.11 23.80 -3.60
C ALA A 286 -2.62 22.86 -2.49
N LEU A 287 -2.95 21.61 -2.86
CA LEU A 287 -3.34 20.57 -1.90
C LEU A 287 -2.18 20.30 -0.93
N GLU A 288 -0.99 19.96 -1.45
CA GLU A 288 0.20 19.67 -0.64
C GLU A 288 0.62 20.84 0.25
N GLU A 289 0.50 22.08 -0.24
CA GLU A 289 0.78 23.27 0.56
C GLU A 289 -0.22 23.44 1.71
N SER A 290 -1.51 23.21 1.46
CA SER A 290 -2.53 23.26 2.50
C SER A 290 -2.34 22.16 3.54
N ILE A 291 -1.96 20.95 3.14
CA ILE A 291 -1.65 19.85 4.06
C ILE A 291 -0.49 20.24 4.98
N ALA A 292 0.63 20.69 4.41
CA ALA A 292 1.80 21.08 5.17
C ALA A 292 1.53 22.22 6.17
N ARG A 293 0.55 23.08 5.86
CA ARG A 293 0.13 24.18 6.72
C ARG A 293 -0.76 23.74 7.88
N ASN A 294 -1.70 22.83 7.63
CA ASN A 294 -2.82 22.57 8.54
C ASN A 294 -2.72 21.26 9.31
N PHE A 295 -1.97 20.28 8.81
CA PHE A 295 -1.84 18.96 9.41
C PHE A 295 -0.37 18.62 9.68
N LYS A 296 -0.12 17.90 10.77
CA LYS A 296 1.24 17.44 11.13
C LYS A 296 1.56 16.15 10.38
N GLY A 297 2.82 15.91 10.05
CA GLY A 297 3.28 14.60 9.60
C GLY A 297 2.74 14.15 8.24
N ASN A 298 2.50 15.08 7.31
CA ASN A 298 2.05 14.78 5.94
C ASN A 298 0.77 13.92 5.86
N ASN A 299 -0.18 14.18 6.75
CA ASN A 299 -1.41 13.39 6.93
C ASN A 299 -2.43 13.55 5.78
N LEU A 300 -2.07 13.04 4.60
CA LEU A 300 -2.87 13.01 3.37
C LEU A 300 -2.84 11.60 2.77
N ILE A 301 -4.02 11.07 2.45
CA ILE A 301 -4.18 9.87 1.61
C ILE A 301 -4.78 10.32 0.27
N CYS A 302 -3.99 10.20 -0.81
CA CYS A 302 -4.49 10.44 -2.16
C CYS A 302 -5.29 9.24 -2.66
N CYS A 303 -6.43 9.46 -3.30
CA CYS A 303 -7.32 8.42 -3.77
C CYS A 303 -7.86 8.76 -5.17
N MET A 304 -8.06 7.73 -6.02
CA MET A 304 -8.34 7.90 -7.44
C MET A 304 -7.33 8.85 -8.11
N SER A 305 -6.03 8.66 -7.84
CA SER A 305 -4.93 9.60 -8.16
C SER A 305 -3.86 8.97 -9.06
N HIS A 306 -4.30 8.03 -9.90
CA HIS A 306 -3.41 7.20 -10.71
C HIS A 306 -2.99 7.84 -12.03
N SER A 307 -3.50 9.01 -12.37
CA SER A 307 -3.09 9.72 -13.57
C SER A 307 -1.60 10.05 -13.55
N SER A 308 -0.92 9.95 -14.71
CA SER A 308 0.48 10.36 -14.82
C SER A 308 0.66 11.84 -14.49
N ASP A 309 -0.36 12.65 -14.73
CA ASP A 309 -0.41 14.07 -14.39
C ASP A 309 -0.28 14.28 -12.88
N HIS A 310 -0.98 13.48 -12.07
CA HIS A 310 -0.88 13.50 -10.61
C HIS A 310 0.43 12.88 -10.13
N ILE A 311 0.73 11.65 -10.57
CA ILE A 311 1.90 10.88 -10.12
C ILE A 311 3.19 11.70 -10.30
N TYR A 312 3.37 12.33 -11.46
CA TYR A 312 4.56 13.15 -11.76
C TYR A 312 4.43 14.61 -11.33
N SER A 313 3.40 14.97 -10.56
CA SER A 313 3.27 16.27 -9.88
C SER A 313 3.30 16.16 -8.35
N ALA A 314 3.46 14.95 -7.79
CA ALA A 314 3.42 14.71 -6.35
C ALA A 314 4.80 14.90 -5.69
N LEU A 315 5.06 16.11 -5.19
CA LEU A 315 6.32 16.45 -4.51
C LEU A 315 6.34 15.96 -3.06
N LYS A 316 5.24 16.13 -2.33
CA LYS A 316 5.16 15.87 -0.89
C LYS A 316 4.19 14.76 -0.52
N SER A 317 3.08 14.59 -1.25
CA SER A 317 2.09 13.55 -0.95
C SER A 317 2.75 12.18 -0.89
N ALA A 318 2.66 11.51 0.27
CA ALA A 318 3.39 10.27 0.55
C ALA A 318 2.51 9.02 0.52
N VAL A 319 1.19 9.12 0.52
CA VAL A 319 0.29 7.94 0.56
C VAL A 319 -0.72 8.05 -0.56
N ALA A 320 -0.88 6.98 -1.34
CA ALA A 320 -1.90 6.90 -2.38
C ALA A 320 -2.54 5.51 -2.42
N ARG A 321 -3.87 5.44 -2.52
CA ARG A 321 -4.59 4.17 -2.76
C ARG A 321 -4.06 3.56 -4.05
N ALA A 322 -3.71 2.27 -4.05
CA ALA A 322 -3.09 1.57 -5.18
C ALA A 322 -4.04 0.66 -5.98
N SER A 323 -5.33 0.70 -5.67
CA SER A 323 -6.36 -0.16 -6.28
C SER A 323 -7.70 0.54 -6.41
N GLU A 324 -8.62 -0.15 -7.08
CA GLU A 324 -10.07 0.05 -6.89
C GLU A 324 -10.49 -0.23 -5.43
N ASP A 325 -11.73 0.14 -5.11
CA ASP A 325 -12.37 -0.17 -3.82
C ASP A 325 -12.36 -1.69 -3.56
N PHE A 326 -12.08 -2.08 -2.30
CA PHE A 326 -12.42 -3.40 -1.81
C PHE A 326 -13.95 -3.57 -1.83
N MET A 327 -14.45 -4.50 -2.63
CA MET A 327 -15.88 -4.75 -2.78
C MET A 327 -16.27 -6.08 -2.09
N PRO A 328 -16.64 -6.08 -0.80
CA PRO A 328 -16.90 -7.32 -0.04
C PRO A 328 -18.04 -8.17 -0.60
N ARG A 329 -18.93 -7.58 -1.41
CA ARG A 329 -20.09 -8.29 -1.97
C ARG A 329 -19.85 -8.85 -3.37
N GLU A 330 -18.66 -8.66 -3.93
CA GLU A 330 -18.29 -9.11 -5.27
C GLU A 330 -17.18 -10.18 -5.17
N PRO A 331 -17.54 -11.48 -5.11
CA PRO A 331 -16.57 -12.57 -4.92
C PRO A 331 -15.51 -12.65 -6.01
N THR A 332 -15.85 -12.25 -7.25
CA THR A 332 -14.93 -12.25 -8.40
C THR A 332 -13.84 -11.18 -8.32
N LEU A 333 -14.02 -10.17 -7.46
CA LEU A 333 -13.07 -9.06 -7.30
C LEU A 333 -12.05 -9.29 -6.17
N GLN A 334 -12.22 -10.32 -5.34
CA GLN A 334 -11.36 -10.52 -4.16
C GLN A 334 -9.90 -10.83 -4.55
N THR A 335 -9.71 -11.77 -5.46
CA THR A 335 -8.39 -12.12 -6.00
C THR A 335 -7.84 -11.02 -6.91
N LEU A 336 -8.71 -10.40 -7.72
CA LEU A 336 -8.34 -9.30 -8.62
C LEU A 336 -7.83 -8.08 -7.84
N HIS A 337 -8.43 -7.76 -6.69
CA HIS A 337 -7.99 -6.67 -5.82
C HIS A 337 -6.54 -6.87 -5.37
N ILE A 338 -6.22 -8.05 -4.82
CA ILE A 338 -4.86 -8.37 -4.35
C ILE A 338 -3.86 -8.34 -5.50
N ALA A 339 -4.22 -8.89 -6.65
CA ALA A 339 -3.36 -8.92 -7.80
C ALA A 339 -3.08 -7.49 -8.33
N ASN A 340 -4.13 -6.70 -8.56
CA ASN A 340 -4.01 -5.33 -9.05
C ASN A 340 -3.21 -4.45 -8.10
N VAL A 341 -3.51 -4.49 -6.80
CA VAL A 341 -2.82 -3.66 -5.82
C VAL A 341 -1.33 -4.01 -5.72
N ALA A 342 -0.98 -5.30 -5.80
CA ALA A 342 0.40 -5.76 -5.77
C ALA A 342 1.19 -5.29 -7.01
N PHE A 343 0.63 -5.42 -8.21
CA PHE A 343 1.29 -4.97 -9.44
C PHE A 343 1.36 -3.44 -9.55
N ASN A 344 0.29 -2.73 -9.22
CA ASN A 344 0.29 -1.26 -9.23
C ASN A 344 1.31 -0.69 -8.23
N SER A 345 1.53 -1.40 -7.12
CA SER A 345 2.55 -1.03 -6.13
C SER A 345 3.98 -1.07 -6.67
N LEU A 346 4.27 -1.77 -7.78
CA LEU A 346 5.61 -1.74 -8.40
C LEU A 346 5.98 -0.34 -8.89
N LEU A 347 5.03 0.39 -9.49
CA LEU A 347 5.23 1.77 -9.92
C LEU A 347 4.97 2.74 -8.78
N LEU A 348 3.81 2.61 -8.12
CA LEU A 348 3.38 3.56 -7.10
C LEU A 348 4.28 3.52 -5.87
N GLY A 349 4.83 2.36 -5.51
CA GLY A 349 5.72 2.17 -4.37
C GLY A 349 6.95 3.07 -4.42
N GLU A 350 7.48 3.38 -5.60
CA GLU A 350 8.67 4.25 -5.69
C GLU A 350 8.33 5.76 -5.52
N ILE A 351 7.04 6.12 -5.44
CA ILE A 351 6.57 7.52 -5.37
C ILE A 351 5.69 7.76 -4.13
N PHE A 352 4.95 6.74 -3.69
CA PHE A 352 4.01 6.74 -2.58
C PHE A 352 4.17 5.47 -1.75
N ILE A 353 3.74 5.50 -0.49
CA ILE A 353 3.38 4.32 0.28
C ILE A 353 2.01 3.86 -0.23
N PRO A 354 1.92 2.65 -0.83
CA PRO A 354 0.67 2.16 -1.39
C PRO A 354 -0.36 1.89 -0.29
N ASP A 355 -1.51 2.54 -0.36
CA ASP A 355 -2.69 2.19 0.44
C ASP A 355 -3.45 1.06 -0.26
N TRP A 356 -3.48 -0.11 0.40
CA TRP A 356 -4.07 -1.35 -0.13
C TRP A 356 -5.57 -1.48 0.12
N ASP A 357 -6.15 -0.41 0.64
CA ASP A 357 -7.55 -0.26 0.98
C ASP A 357 -8.02 -1.06 2.20
N MET A 358 -9.20 -0.69 2.69
CA MET A 358 -9.88 -1.41 3.77
C MET A 358 -10.14 -2.87 3.39
N PHE A 359 -10.49 -3.66 4.40
CA PHE A 359 -11.14 -4.95 4.24
C PHE A 359 -12.12 -5.20 5.40
N GLN A 360 -12.93 -6.25 5.33
CA GLN A 360 -13.77 -6.68 6.46
C GLN A 360 -13.10 -7.85 7.19
N SER A 361 -12.85 -7.70 8.49
CA SER A 361 -12.30 -8.76 9.33
C SER A 361 -13.27 -9.93 9.50
N LYS A 362 -14.58 -9.68 9.42
CA LYS A 362 -15.60 -10.74 9.38
C LYS A 362 -16.09 -10.97 7.96
N HIS A 363 -15.27 -11.67 7.19
CA HIS A 363 -15.55 -12.03 5.80
C HIS A 363 -14.93 -13.39 5.46
N GLU A 364 -15.47 -14.10 4.45
CA GLU A 364 -14.92 -15.39 4.02
C GLU A 364 -13.47 -15.26 3.49
N THR A 365 -13.11 -14.07 3.01
CA THR A 365 -11.76 -13.73 2.51
C THR A 365 -10.90 -12.96 3.52
N ALA A 366 -11.33 -12.84 4.78
CA ALA A 366 -10.70 -11.96 5.76
C ALA A 366 -9.23 -12.31 6.04
N GLU A 367 -8.90 -13.60 6.16
CA GLU A 367 -7.51 -14.06 6.35
C GLU A 367 -6.65 -13.72 5.12
N PHE A 368 -7.19 -13.93 3.91
CA PHE A 368 -6.53 -13.62 2.64
C PHE A 368 -6.21 -12.13 2.49
N HIS A 369 -7.19 -11.26 2.78
CA HIS A 369 -6.98 -9.81 2.75
C HIS A 369 -6.13 -9.31 3.91
N GLY A 370 -6.30 -9.87 5.12
CA GLY A 370 -5.49 -9.54 6.29
C GLY A 370 -4.01 -9.82 6.05
N ALA A 371 -3.69 -11.02 5.58
CA ALA A 371 -2.34 -11.43 5.18
C ALA A 371 -1.71 -10.44 4.17
N ALA A 372 -2.47 -10.09 3.12
CA ALA A 372 -2.03 -9.13 2.11
C ALA A 372 -1.71 -7.74 2.70
N ARG A 373 -2.58 -7.19 3.56
CA ARG A 373 -2.35 -5.88 4.21
C ARG A 373 -1.20 -5.92 5.21
N ALA A 374 -0.93 -7.06 5.86
CA ALA A 374 0.22 -7.20 6.75
C ALA A 374 1.56 -7.04 6.03
N LEU A 375 1.60 -7.39 4.74
CA LEU A 375 2.79 -7.35 3.90
C LEU A 375 2.92 -6.05 3.09
N SER A 376 1.85 -5.26 2.99
CA SER A 376 1.74 -4.10 2.09
C SER A 376 2.71 -2.95 2.39
N GLY A 377 3.28 -2.89 3.60
CA GLY A 377 4.09 -1.76 4.08
C GLY A 377 3.30 -0.45 4.29
N GLY A 378 2.00 -0.46 3.97
CA GLY A 378 1.06 0.65 4.13
C GLY A 378 0.20 0.55 5.40
N GLY A 379 -0.87 1.32 5.44
CA GLY A 379 -1.83 1.30 6.54
C GLY A 379 -2.67 0.03 6.54
N VAL A 380 -3.11 -0.40 7.74
CA VAL A 380 -4.04 -1.52 7.93
C VAL A 380 -5.27 -1.00 8.63
N TYR A 381 -6.41 -1.05 7.94
CA TYR A 381 -7.68 -0.62 8.50
C TYR A 381 -8.83 -1.46 7.99
N VAL A 382 -9.87 -1.61 8.82
CA VAL A 382 -11.05 -2.41 8.47
C VAL A 382 -12.29 -1.55 8.26
N SER A 383 -13.31 -2.10 7.59
CA SER A 383 -14.58 -1.44 7.35
C SER A 383 -15.79 -2.21 7.89
N ASP A 384 -15.55 -3.12 8.83
CA ASP A 384 -16.60 -3.88 9.52
C ASP A 384 -17.64 -2.95 10.16
N LYS A 385 -18.87 -3.44 10.24
CA LYS A 385 -19.90 -2.79 11.06
C LYS A 385 -19.52 -2.87 12.54
N PRO A 386 -19.83 -1.83 13.35
CA PRO A 386 -19.64 -1.90 14.78
C PRO A 386 -20.26 -3.17 15.39
N GLY A 387 -19.48 -3.90 16.19
CA GLY A 387 -19.90 -5.15 16.82
C GLY A 387 -19.76 -6.42 15.94
N VAL A 388 -19.30 -6.32 14.70
CA VAL A 388 -19.20 -7.47 13.77
C VAL A 388 -17.77 -7.98 13.58
N HIS A 389 -16.76 -7.25 14.06
CA HIS A 389 -15.34 -7.56 13.92
C HIS A 389 -14.95 -9.00 14.30
N ASP A 390 -14.02 -9.59 13.55
CA ASP A 390 -13.39 -10.86 13.91
C ASP A 390 -12.04 -10.64 14.59
N PHE A 391 -12.05 -10.68 15.93
CA PHE A 391 -10.83 -10.48 16.71
C PHE A 391 -9.77 -11.56 16.52
N ASN A 392 -10.11 -12.74 15.98
CA ASN A 392 -9.09 -13.76 15.68
C ASN A 392 -8.22 -13.33 14.51
N VAL A 393 -8.80 -12.69 13.50
CA VAL A 393 -8.07 -12.10 12.37
C VAL A 393 -7.31 -10.86 12.83
N LEU A 394 -7.96 -9.97 13.58
CA LEU A 394 -7.34 -8.71 14.02
C LEU A 394 -6.12 -8.92 14.92
N LYS A 395 -6.14 -9.94 15.80
CA LYS A 395 -4.99 -10.27 16.67
C LYS A 395 -3.76 -10.80 15.92
N LYS A 396 -3.87 -11.13 14.63
CA LYS A 396 -2.74 -11.48 13.75
C LYS A 396 -2.09 -10.25 13.09
N LEU A 397 -2.72 -9.08 13.24
CA LEU A 397 -2.35 -7.82 12.57
C LEU A 397 -1.99 -6.71 13.57
N VAL A 398 -2.69 -6.66 14.69
CA VAL A 398 -2.70 -5.51 15.60
C VAL A 398 -2.18 -5.92 16.97
N LEU A 399 -1.21 -5.17 17.49
CA LEU A 399 -0.72 -5.31 18.84
C LEU A 399 -1.73 -4.73 19.86
N PRO A 400 -1.68 -5.14 21.14
CA PRO A 400 -2.63 -4.67 22.15
C PRO A 400 -2.67 -3.15 22.37
N ASP A 401 -1.59 -2.44 22.04
CA ASP A 401 -1.52 -0.97 22.11
C ASP A 401 -2.20 -0.26 20.92
N GLY A 402 -2.66 -1.03 19.92
CA GLY A 402 -3.28 -0.55 18.68
C GLY A 402 -2.30 -0.28 17.55
N SER A 403 -0.99 -0.47 17.77
CA SER A 403 0.01 -0.38 16.70
C SER A 403 0.02 -1.64 15.84
N ILE A 404 0.53 -1.51 14.61
CA ILE A 404 0.70 -2.63 13.69
C ILE A 404 2.18 -2.94 13.49
N LEU A 405 2.48 -4.18 13.09
CA LEU A 405 3.81 -4.58 12.63
C LEU A 405 3.96 -4.21 11.16
N ARG A 406 4.08 -2.91 10.89
CA ARG A 406 4.22 -2.40 9.52
C ARG A 406 5.57 -2.83 8.97
N ALA A 407 5.53 -3.36 7.76
CA ALA A 407 6.70 -3.78 7.04
C ALA A 407 7.31 -2.59 6.26
N SER A 408 8.54 -2.69 5.76
CA SER A 408 9.19 -1.61 4.99
C SER A 408 8.50 -1.36 3.62
N LEU A 409 9.04 -0.45 2.81
CA LEU A 409 8.47 -0.11 1.52
C LEU A 409 8.33 -1.34 0.60
N LEU A 410 7.17 -1.45 -0.04
CA LEU A 410 6.68 -2.69 -0.60
C LEU A 410 7.40 -3.16 -1.87
N LYS A 411 7.72 -4.46 -1.88
CA LYS A 411 7.77 -5.35 -3.07
C LYS A 411 6.80 -6.52 -2.81
N ILE A 412 6.62 -7.51 -3.69
CA ILE A 412 5.73 -8.69 -3.42
C ILE A 412 6.18 -9.51 -2.17
N TRP A 413 7.32 -9.12 -1.61
CA TRP A 413 7.89 -9.48 -0.33
C TRP A 413 8.26 -8.21 0.44
N ASN A 414 8.49 -8.35 1.73
CA ASN A 414 8.91 -7.25 2.57
C ASN A 414 10.15 -7.60 3.40
N LEU A 415 10.97 -6.59 3.68
CA LEU A 415 12.16 -6.69 4.51
C LEU A 415 11.92 -5.98 5.85
N ASN A 416 12.27 -6.64 6.94
CA ASN A 416 12.43 -6.06 8.27
C ASN A 416 13.94 -5.96 8.56
N ASN A 417 14.31 -5.34 9.69
CA ASN A 417 15.72 -5.17 10.05
C ASN A 417 16.51 -6.48 10.19
N LEU A 418 15.82 -7.60 10.47
CA LEU A 418 16.45 -8.89 10.84
C LEU A 418 15.92 -10.10 10.05
N SER A 419 14.82 -9.94 9.34
CA SER A 419 14.20 -11.01 8.55
C SER A 419 13.39 -10.42 7.41
N ALA A 420 12.86 -11.26 6.53
CA ALA A 420 11.90 -10.89 5.50
C ALA A 420 10.57 -11.62 5.71
N ALA A 421 9.51 -11.08 5.12
CA ALA A 421 8.19 -11.69 5.05
C ALA A 421 7.76 -11.79 3.58
N VAL A 422 7.40 -12.99 3.12
CA VAL A 422 6.95 -13.24 1.74
C VAL A 422 5.55 -13.86 1.80
N GLY A 423 4.60 -13.28 1.09
CA GLY A 423 3.27 -13.85 0.94
C GLY A 423 3.11 -14.50 -0.42
N VAL A 424 2.71 -15.77 -0.44
CA VAL A 424 2.33 -16.45 -1.67
C VAL A 424 0.82 -16.61 -1.69
N PHE A 425 0.18 -16.06 -2.72
CA PHE A 425 -1.28 -15.99 -2.83
C PHE A 425 -1.75 -16.70 -4.08
N ASN A 426 -2.76 -17.57 -3.96
CA ASN A 426 -3.46 -18.07 -5.13
C ASN A 426 -4.57 -17.09 -5.53
N CYS A 427 -4.25 -16.21 -6.48
CA CYS A 427 -5.17 -15.25 -7.07
C CYS A 427 -5.84 -15.74 -8.37
N GLN A 428 -5.81 -17.05 -8.67
CA GLN A 428 -6.51 -17.55 -9.87
C GLN A 428 -8.00 -17.24 -9.83
N GLY A 429 -8.57 -17.06 -11.02
CA GLY A 429 -9.96 -16.62 -11.13
C GLY A 429 -10.17 -15.14 -10.87
N ALA A 430 -9.10 -14.36 -10.62
CA ALA A 430 -9.12 -12.98 -11.06
C ALA A 430 -9.43 -13.03 -12.56
N GLY A 431 -10.62 -12.54 -12.96
CA GLY A 431 -11.10 -12.61 -14.35
C GLY A 431 -10.10 -11.97 -15.32
N ASN A 432 -10.37 -12.08 -16.62
CA ASN A 432 -9.62 -11.32 -17.64
C ASN A 432 -9.31 -9.91 -17.10
N TRP A 433 -8.04 -9.53 -17.08
CA TRP A 433 -7.51 -8.29 -16.47
C TRP A 433 -8.06 -7.00 -17.11
N THR A 434 -9.04 -7.13 -17.98
CA THR A 434 -9.82 -6.08 -18.61
C THR A 434 -11.25 -6.17 -18.10
N TRP A 435 -11.77 -5.08 -17.55
CA TRP A 435 -13.13 -4.93 -17.02
C TRP A 435 -14.26 -5.13 -18.05
N LEU A 436 -13.94 -5.43 -19.32
CA LEU A 436 -14.92 -5.83 -20.33
C LEU A 436 -15.38 -7.28 -20.10
N VAL A 437 -16.29 -7.41 -19.14
CA VAL A 437 -17.07 -8.61 -18.91
C VAL A 437 -18.20 -8.64 -19.94
N GLU A 438 -18.02 -9.37 -21.04
CA GLU A 438 -19.16 -9.98 -21.73
C GLU A 438 -19.43 -11.43 -21.27
N GLU A 439 -18.52 -12.07 -20.51
CA GLU A 439 -18.81 -13.36 -19.86
C GLU A 439 -18.14 -13.46 -18.49
N ILE A 440 -18.95 -13.41 -17.43
CA ILE A 440 -18.56 -13.86 -16.08
C ILE A 440 -18.39 -15.37 -16.17
N SER A 441 -17.20 -15.82 -16.55
CA SER A 441 -16.85 -17.23 -16.42
C SER A 441 -16.82 -17.58 -14.93
N HIS A 442 -17.44 -18.72 -14.59
CA HIS A 442 -17.44 -19.25 -13.24
C HIS A 442 -15.99 -19.48 -12.80
N VAL A 443 -15.51 -18.69 -11.82
CA VAL A 443 -14.22 -18.92 -11.19
C VAL A 443 -14.29 -20.27 -10.46
N PRO A 444 -13.48 -21.27 -10.83
CA PRO A 444 -13.44 -22.51 -10.08
C PRO A 444 -12.82 -22.21 -8.72
N THR A 445 -13.60 -22.39 -7.65
CA THR A 445 -13.20 -22.15 -6.25
C THR A 445 -12.22 -23.20 -5.71
N ALA A 446 -11.74 -24.12 -6.56
CA ALA A 446 -10.91 -25.25 -6.15
C ALA A 446 -9.75 -25.51 -7.13
N VAL A 447 -9.23 -24.49 -7.80
CA VAL A 447 -7.99 -24.70 -8.57
C VAL A 447 -6.83 -24.70 -7.59
N ASN A 448 -6.13 -25.84 -7.54
CA ASN A 448 -4.88 -25.95 -6.80
C ASN A 448 -3.73 -25.57 -7.73
N ILE A 449 -2.89 -24.64 -7.30
CA ILE A 449 -1.66 -24.27 -8.01
C ILE A 449 -0.49 -24.63 -7.13
N THR A 450 0.47 -25.29 -7.75
CA THR A 450 1.77 -25.56 -7.15
C THR A 450 2.77 -24.51 -7.62
N GLY A 451 3.47 -23.90 -6.67
CA GLY A 451 4.53 -22.94 -6.88
C GLY A 451 5.78 -23.31 -6.10
N GLN A 452 6.81 -22.49 -6.26
CA GLN A 452 8.04 -22.60 -5.50
C GLN A 452 8.33 -21.29 -4.78
N LEU A 453 8.91 -21.39 -3.60
CA LEU A 453 9.46 -20.28 -2.84
C LEU A 453 10.94 -20.55 -2.58
N SER A 454 11.78 -19.56 -2.82
CA SER A 454 13.20 -19.58 -2.47
C SER A 454 13.54 -18.35 -1.62
N PRO A 455 14.49 -18.42 -0.68
CA PRO A 455 14.99 -17.22 -0.01
C PRO A 455 15.51 -16.15 -0.98
N SER A 456 15.96 -16.54 -2.18
CA SER A 456 16.36 -15.63 -3.25
C SER A 456 15.23 -14.78 -3.82
N ASP A 457 13.96 -15.09 -3.53
CA ASP A 457 12.82 -14.26 -3.93
C ASP A 457 12.79 -12.92 -3.17
N VAL A 458 13.55 -12.83 -2.07
CA VAL A 458 13.81 -11.60 -1.32
C VAL A 458 15.15 -11.02 -1.78
N GLU A 459 15.12 -10.06 -2.70
CA GLU A 459 16.34 -9.56 -3.37
C GLU A 459 17.31 -8.82 -2.45
N SER A 460 16.80 -8.21 -1.38
CA SER A 460 17.58 -7.44 -0.40
C SER A 460 17.91 -8.26 0.86
N LEU A 461 17.81 -9.58 0.79
CA LEU A 461 18.07 -10.44 1.95
C LEU A 461 19.52 -10.33 2.44
N GLU A 462 20.48 -10.17 1.52
CA GLU A 462 21.89 -9.95 1.84
C GLU A 462 22.14 -8.69 2.67
N GLU A 463 21.32 -7.65 2.50
CA GLU A 463 21.47 -6.37 3.21
C GLU A 463 21.31 -6.55 4.73
N ILE A 464 20.53 -7.56 5.16
CA ILE A 464 20.27 -7.87 6.58
C ILE A 464 21.01 -9.13 7.08
N ALA A 465 21.62 -9.89 6.18
CA ALA A 465 22.31 -11.12 6.53
C ALA A 465 23.76 -10.87 7.02
N GLY A 466 24.39 -9.79 6.54
CA GLY A 466 25.78 -9.43 6.82
C GLY A 466 26.80 -10.15 5.94
N ASP A 467 28.02 -9.62 5.89
CA ASP A 467 29.08 -10.02 4.92
C ASP A 467 29.53 -11.49 5.04
N ASP A 468 29.42 -12.09 6.22
CA ASP A 468 29.86 -13.47 6.51
C ASP A 468 28.76 -14.52 6.33
N TRP A 469 27.60 -14.13 5.78
CA TRP A 469 26.48 -15.05 5.58
C TRP A 469 26.77 -16.07 4.48
N ASN A 470 26.63 -17.36 4.80
CA ASN A 470 26.89 -18.45 3.88
C ASN A 470 25.65 -18.88 3.06
N GLY A 471 24.58 -18.11 3.06
CA GLY A 471 23.33 -18.41 2.36
C GLY A 471 22.32 -19.27 3.13
N GLU A 472 22.62 -19.75 4.36
CA GLU A 472 21.67 -20.57 5.12
C GLU A 472 20.56 -19.70 5.75
N THR A 473 19.30 -20.10 5.59
CA THR A 473 18.12 -19.41 6.13
C THR A 473 17.24 -20.33 6.96
N ALA A 474 16.53 -19.74 7.91
CA ALA A 474 15.38 -20.32 8.58
C ALA A 474 14.12 -19.75 7.91
N VAL A 475 13.25 -20.64 7.43
CA VAL A 475 12.02 -20.30 6.71
C VAL A 475 10.84 -20.87 7.48
N TYR A 476 10.06 -19.99 8.10
CA TYR A 476 8.88 -20.35 8.88
C TYR A 476 7.60 -20.09 8.08
N ALA A 477 6.79 -21.13 7.87
CA ALA A 477 5.48 -21.05 7.23
C ALA A 477 4.39 -20.81 8.28
N PHE A 478 3.68 -19.69 8.18
CA PHE A 478 2.73 -19.22 9.18
C PHE A 478 1.49 -20.12 9.32
N ASN A 479 0.77 -20.37 8.23
CA ASN A 479 -0.47 -21.17 8.26
C ASN A 479 -0.17 -22.65 8.53
N SER A 480 0.92 -23.16 7.97
CA SER A 480 1.37 -24.54 8.20
C SER A 480 2.06 -24.76 9.54
N CYS A 481 2.44 -23.68 10.25
CA CYS A 481 3.19 -23.71 11.51
C CYS A 481 4.46 -24.58 11.46
N SER A 482 5.21 -24.51 10.37
CA SER A 482 6.38 -25.37 10.12
C SER A 482 7.66 -24.58 9.87
N LEU A 483 8.79 -25.12 10.34
CA LEU A 483 10.11 -24.54 10.13
C LEU A 483 10.91 -25.38 9.14
N SER A 484 11.53 -24.72 8.17
CA SER A 484 12.46 -25.32 7.21
C SER A 484 13.79 -24.58 7.22
N ARG A 485 14.86 -25.27 6.85
CA ARG A 485 16.17 -24.65 6.59
C ARG A 485 16.48 -24.75 5.11
N LEU A 486 16.71 -23.61 4.47
CA LEU A 486 16.99 -23.54 3.05
C LEU A 486 18.31 -22.81 2.80
N GLN A 487 19.08 -23.28 1.83
CA GLN A 487 20.10 -22.44 1.20
C GLN A 487 19.43 -21.35 0.36
N LYS A 488 20.13 -20.24 0.14
CA LYS A 488 19.61 -19.05 -0.56
C LYS A 488 18.88 -19.36 -1.88
N HIS A 489 19.40 -20.30 -2.66
CA HIS A 489 18.88 -20.69 -3.97
C HIS A 489 18.12 -22.03 -3.95
N GLN A 490 17.82 -22.55 -2.76
CA GLN A 490 17.05 -23.77 -2.60
C GLN A 490 15.57 -23.42 -2.49
N SER A 491 14.76 -24.10 -3.29
CA SER A 491 13.31 -23.89 -3.30
C SER A 491 12.57 -24.87 -2.39
N LEU A 492 11.46 -24.40 -1.81
CA LEU A 492 10.40 -25.18 -1.21
C LEU A 492 9.20 -25.20 -2.17
N GLU A 493 8.60 -26.38 -2.36
CA GLU A 493 7.34 -26.50 -3.09
C GLU A 493 6.16 -26.23 -2.15
N LEU A 494 5.16 -25.49 -2.64
CA LEU A 494 3.90 -25.28 -1.94
C LEU A 494 2.73 -25.38 -2.91
N SER A 495 1.57 -25.80 -2.40
CA SER A 495 0.35 -25.90 -3.18
C SER A 495 -0.78 -25.15 -2.47
N LEU A 496 -1.44 -24.25 -3.18
CA LEU A 496 -2.50 -23.40 -2.65
C LEU A 496 -3.75 -23.56 -3.49
N VAL A 497 -4.90 -23.69 -2.82
CA VAL A 497 -6.21 -23.59 -3.48
C VAL A 497 -6.60 -22.14 -3.69
N THR A 498 -7.48 -21.85 -4.65
CA THR A 498 -7.96 -20.50 -4.96
C THR A 498 -8.34 -19.72 -3.69
N MET A 499 -7.96 -18.44 -3.61
CA MET A 499 -8.24 -17.54 -2.46
C MET A 499 -7.64 -17.98 -1.12
N THR A 500 -6.58 -18.78 -1.16
CA THR A 500 -5.73 -19.06 0.01
C THR A 500 -4.33 -18.49 -0.18
N CYS A 501 -3.63 -18.35 0.92
CA CYS A 501 -2.26 -17.87 0.93
C CYS A 501 -1.43 -18.64 1.96
N GLU A 502 -0.11 -18.52 1.84
CA GLU A 502 0.86 -18.87 2.87
C GLU A 502 1.80 -17.69 3.06
N ILE A 503 2.20 -17.42 4.32
CA ILE A 503 3.15 -16.37 4.64
C ILE A 503 4.40 -17.01 5.20
N TYR A 504 5.53 -16.60 4.66
CA TYR A 504 6.84 -17.10 5.05
C TYR A 504 7.64 -16.00 5.72
N THR A 505 8.11 -16.27 6.94
CA THR A 505 9.19 -15.48 7.54
C THR A 505 10.52 -16.11 7.16
N ILE A 506 11.36 -15.36 6.47
CA ILE A 506 12.68 -15.79 5.99
C ILE A 506 13.74 -15.03 6.79
N SER A 507 14.42 -15.72 7.70
CA SER A 507 15.48 -15.13 8.53
C SER A 507 16.82 -15.72 8.14
N PRO A 508 17.83 -14.89 7.79
CA PRO A 508 19.20 -15.37 7.63
C PRO A 508 19.67 -16.07 8.91
N ILE A 509 20.21 -17.28 8.78
CA ILE A 509 20.86 -17.97 9.91
C ILE A 509 22.23 -17.35 10.05
N GLN A 510 22.33 -16.48 11.04
CA GLN A 510 23.58 -15.80 11.29
C GLN A 510 24.55 -16.77 11.95
N LYS A 511 25.73 -16.88 11.34
CA LYS A 511 26.96 -17.27 12.02
C LYS A 511 27.61 -15.96 12.47
N HIS A 512 27.02 -15.24 13.42
CA HIS A 512 27.42 -13.86 13.74
C HIS A 512 28.95 -13.67 13.71
N SER A 513 29.42 -12.71 12.92
CA SER A 513 30.83 -12.32 12.83
C SER A 513 31.37 -11.75 14.16
N PHE A 514 30.50 -11.17 15.00
CA PHE A 514 30.81 -10.82 16.40
C PHE A 514 30.93 -12.05 17.33
N LEU A 515 30.27 -13.17 17.02
CA LEU A 515 30.44 -14.45 17.71
C LEU A 515 31.62 -15.26 17.14
N HIS A 516 31.98 -15.00 15.87
CA HIS A 516 33.06 -15.68 15.15
C HIS A 516 34.46 -15.25 15.65
N GLN A 517 34.63 -13.99 16.08
CA GLN A 517 35.92 -13.52 16.62
C GLN A 517 36.26 -14.07 18.02
N VAL A 518 35.30 -14.70 18.71
CA VAL A 518 35.50 -15.21 20.07
C VAL A 518 35.30 -16.73 20.16
N TYR A 519 34.52 -17.37 19.27
CA TYR A 519 34.25 -18.82 19.36
C TYR A 519 34.28 -19.54 18.01
N GLY A 520 34.98 -20.67 17.97
CA GLY A 520 34.84 -21.67 16.91
C GLY A 520 33.46 -22.34 16.89
N GLY A 521 32.41 -21.62 16.50
CA GLY A 521 31.19 -22.18 15.88
C GLY A 521 30.14 -22.88 16.76
N ALA A 522 29.83 -22.41 17.98
CA ALA A 522 28.98 -23.20 18.89
C ALA A 522 27.45 -23.22 18.59
N VAL A 523 26.81 -22.10 18.21
CA VAL A 523 25.34 -22.07 18.00
C VAL A 523 24.97 -21.24 16.77
N ARG A 524 24.18 -21.82 15.85
CA ARG A 524 23.58 -21.14 14.70
C ARG A 524 22.17 -20.70 15.07
N PHE A 525 21.84 -19.44 14.80
CA PHE A 525 20.61 -18.83 15.29
C PHE A 525 19.97 -17.92 14.22
N ALA A 526 18.64 -17.86 14.21
CA ALA A 526 17.86 -16.94 13.38
C ALA A 526 16.56 -16.54 14.10
N PRO A 527 16.34 -15.26 14.41
CA PRO A 527 15.10 -14.82 15.05
C PRO A 527 13.93 -14.82 14.04
N LEU A 528 12.77 -15.37 14.43
CA LEU A 528 11.57 -15.37 13.59
C LEU A 528 10.55 -14.32 14.02
N GLY A 529 10.54 -13.92 15.30
CA GLY A 529 9.61 -12.93 15.84
C GLY A 529 8.34 -13.56 16.43
N LEU A 530 7.19 -12.87 16.33
CA LEU A 530 5.92 -13.35 16.87
C LEU A 530 5.21 -14.30 15.88
N LEU A 531 5.30 -15.60 16.12
CA LEU A 531 4.81 -16.66 15.21
C LEU A 531 3.29 -16.61 14.98
N ASN A 532 2.53 -15.95 15.85
CA ASN A 532 1.09 -15.75 15.74
C ASN A 532 0.68 -14.46 14.99
N MET A 533 1.64 -13.70 14.48
CA MET A 533 1.42 -12.49 13.67
C MET A 533 1.76 -12.77 12.20
N PHE A 534 0.98 -12.19 11.27
CA PHE A 534 1.26 -12.34 9.84
C PHE A 534 2.63 -11.79 9.44
N ASN A 535 3.00 -10.61 9.94
CA ASN A 535 4.36 -10.08 9.84
C ASN A 535 5.16 -10.39 11.11
N SER A 536 5.46 -11.67 11.34
CA SER A 536 6.14 -12.16 12.54
C SER A 536 7.44 -11.41 12.84
N GLY A 537 8.31 -11.26 11.83
CA GLY A 537 9.59 -10.59 11.96
C GLY A 537 9.51 -9.08 12.25
N GLY A 538 8.38 -8.43 11.91
CA GLY A 538 8.17 -7.01 12.18
C GLY A 538 8.10 -6.67 13.67
N ALA A 539 7.92 -7.66 14.54
CA ALA A 539 7.97 -7.50 15.99
C ALA A 539 9.41 -7.35 16.52
N LEU A 540 10.42 -7.77 15.76
CA LEU A 540 11.81 -7.75 16.20
C LEU A 540 12.39 -6.33 16.09
N ASP A 541 12.93 -5.82 17.20
CA ASP A 541 13.59 -4.51 17.26
C ASP A 541 15.10 -4.63 17.07
N SER A 542 15.74 -5.50 17.86
CA SER A 542 17.19 -5.71 17.80
C SER A 542 17.59 -7.10 18.33
N ILE A 543 18.75 -7.56 17.89
CA ILE A 543 19.40 -8.78 18.35
C ILE A 543 20.88 -8.52 18.61
N THR A 544 21.37 -8.98 19.75
CA THR A 544 22.78 -8.92 20.12
C THR A 544 23.24 -10.26 20.70
N GLY A 545 24.54 -10.56 20.57
CA GLY A 545 25.15 -11.75 21.12
C GLY A 545 26.30 -11.37 22.03
N THR A 546 26.40 -12.03 23.19
CA THR A 546 27.56 -11.96 24.08
C THR A 546 28.09 -13.36 24.31
N VAL A 547 29.40 -13.50 24.43
CA VAL A 547 30.00 -14.79 24.75
C VAL A 547 31.09 -14.63 25.78
N ASP A 548 30.97 -15.47 26.78
CA ASP A 548 31.83 -15.55 27.95
C ASP A 548 32.47 -16.93 27.96
N SER A 549 33.60 -17.10 28.65
CA SER A 549 34.37 -18.37 28.64
C SER A 549 33.54 -19.63 28.97
N SER A 550 32.37 -19.48 29.58
CA SER A 550 31.47 -20.56 29.99
C SER A 550 30.10 -20.59 29.28
N ALA A 551 29.69 -19.52 28.59
CA ALA A 551 28.33 -19.42 28.06
C ALA A 551 28.19 -18.46 26.88
N THR A 552 27.22 -18.73 26.01
CA THR A 552 26.76 -17.85 24.93
C THR A 552 25.39 -17.33 25.27
N THR A 553 25.18 -16.02 25.15
CA THR A 553 23.90 -15.37 25.41
C THR A 553 23.43 -14.61 24.17
N VAL A 554 22.25 -14.95 23.68
CA VAL A 554 21.53 -14.18 22.66
C VAL A 554 20.51 -13.29 23.35
N GLN A 555 20.56 -11.99 23.06
CA GLN A 555 19.62 -11.00 23.57
C GLN A 555 18.77 -10.47 22.43
N ILE A 556 17.45 -10.44 22.62
CA ILE A 556 16.49 -9.97 21.63
C ILE A 556 15.60 -8.92 22.27
N LYS A 557 15.31 -7.85 21.54
CA LYS A 557 14.22 -6.93 21.86
C LYS A 557 13.05 -7.19 20.92
N CYS A 558 11.87 -7.39 21.49
CA CYS A 558 10.66 -7.76 20.73
C CYS A 558 9.47 -6.91 21.17
N ARG A 559 8.66 -6.46 20.21
CA ARG A 559 7.45 -5.67 20.46
C ARG A 559 6.21 -6.55 20.56
N GLY A 560 5.39 -6.27 21.57
CA GLY A 560 4.09 -6.91 21.73
C GLY A 560 4.15 -8.34 22.29
N PRO A 561 3.04 -8.84 22.85
CA PRO A 561 2.93 -10.18 23.39
C PRO A 561 2.61 -11.21 22.30
N GLY A 562 2.74 -12.49 22.65
CA GLY A 562 2.48 -13.61 21.74
C GLY A 562 3.55 -14.69 21.81
N ARG A 563 3.51 -15.62 20.87
CA ARG A 563 4.44 -16.75 20.82
C ARG A 563 5.70 -16.34 20.06
N LEU A 564 6.78 -16.07 20.78
CA LEU A 564 8.07 -15.79 20.16
C LEU A 564 8.67 -17.07 19.57
N GLY A 565 9.24 -16.96 18.38
CA GLY A 565 9.97 -18.04 17.72
C GLY A 565 11.36 -17.63 17.23
N ALA A 566 12.24 -18.62 17.18
CA ALA A 566 13.55 -18.54 16.55
C ALA A 566 13.99 -19.93 16.06
N TYR A 567 14.87 -19.97 15.07
CA TYR A 567 15.69 -21.15 14.83
C TYR A 567 16.90 -21.15 15.75
N SER A 568 17.18 -22.29 16.39
CA SER A 568 18.41 -22.56 17.11
C SER A 568 18.93 -23.95 16.81
N SER A 569 20.23 -24.05 16.46
CA SER A 569 20.88 -25.34 16.22
C SER A 569 21.19 -26.14 17.48
N ALA A 570 21.08 -25.53 18.66
CA ALA A 570 21.32 -26.18 19.95
C ALA A 570 20.16 -25.87 20.90
N ARG A 571 19.90 -26.77 21.86
CA ARG A 571 18.91 -26.51 22.90
C ARG A 571 19.48 -25.49 23.89
N PRO A 572 18.78 -24.38 24.18
CA PRO A 572 19.19 -23.45 25.24
C PRO A 572 19.24 -24.14 26.60
N ALA A 573 20.10 -23.63 27.48
CA ALA A 573 20.09 -24.00 28.90
C ALA A 573 18.90 -23.35 29.62
N LEU A 574 18.62 -22.08 29.31
CA LEU A 574 17.45 -21.35 29.82
C LEU A 574 17.07 -20.20 28.88
N CYS A 575 15.80 -19.78 28.97
CA CYS A 575 15.28 -18.58 28.34
C CYS A 575 14.70 -17.66 29.43
N ARG A 576 14.89 -16.34 29.29
CA ARG A 576 14.26 -15.33 30.16
C ARG A 576 13.55 -14.26 29.37
N VAL A 577 12.47 -13.75 29.95
CA VAL A 577 11.74 -12.57 29.51
C VAL A 577 11.73 -11.57 30.67
N ASP A 578 12.30 -10.37 30.45
CA ASP A 578 12.49 -9.33 31.46
C ASP A 578 13.08 -9.88 32.78
N ALA A 579 14.18 -10.63 32.64
CA ALA A 579 14.91 -11.31 33.72
C ALA A 579 14.16 -12.45 34.45
N HIS A 580 12.96 -12.84 34.01
CA HIS A 580 12.23 -13.97 34.56
C HIS A 580 12.38 -15.20 33.65
N GLU A 581 12.72 -16.35 34.23
CA GLU A 581 12.82 -17.60 33.48
C GLU A 581 11.47 -18.04 32.94
N VAL A 582 11.45 -18.50 31.70
CA VAL A 582 10.24 -18.97 31.00
C VAL A 582 10.44 -20.39 30.48
N GLU A 583 9.35 -21.16 30.49
CA GLU A 583 9.33 -22.45 29.82
C GLU A 583 9.41 -22.25 28.29
N PHE A 584 10.18 -23.12 27.63
CA PHE A 584 10.35 -23.08 26.19
C PHE A 584 10.31 -24.48 25.58
N SER A 585 9.87 -24.53 24.32
CA SER A 585 9.98 -25.72 23.46
C SER A 585 11.16 -25.57 22.51
N HIS A 586 11.89 -26.66 22.27
CA HIS A 586 12.91 -26.76 21.21
C HIS A 586 12.68 -28.08 20.49
N SER A 587 12.29 -28.03 19.21
CA SER A 587 12.01 -29.21 18.38
C SER A 587 13.22 -29.65 17.56
N ASP A 588 13.13 -30.86 17.02
CA ASP A 588 14.23 -31.50 16.27
C ASP A 588 14.64 -30.75 14.99
N ASP A 589 13.70 -29.99 14.39
CA ASP A 589 13.95 -29.09 13.27
C ASP A 589 14.67 -27.78 13.68
N GLY A 590 14.83 -27.57 14.99
CA GLY A 590 15.52 -26.43 15.59
C GLY A 590 14.59 -25.27 15.96
N LEU A 591 13.26 -25.40 15.88
CA LEU A 591 12.35 -24.34 16.31
C LEU A 591 12.38 -24.19 17.84
N LEU A 592 12.93 -23.08 18.30
CA LEU A 592 12.82 -22.58 19.67
C LEU A 592 11.59 -21.67 19.77
N ALA A 593 10.70 -21.94 20.72
CA ALA A 593 9.53 -21.09 20.94
C ALA A 593 9.11 -21.02 22.42
N PHE A 594 8.58 -19.87 22.83
CA PHE A 594 8.02 -19.62 24.16
C PHE A 594 7.08 -18.40 24.13
N ASP A 595 6.20 -18.30 25.12
CA ASP A 595 5.18 -17.26 25.16
C ASP A 595 5.67 -16.00 25.89
N LEU A 596 5.44 -14.85 25.27
CA LEU A 596 5.54 -13.53 25.88
C LEU A 596 4.16 -13.20 26.44
N SER A 597 4.00 -13.34 27.76
CA SER A 597 2.73 -13.12 28.46
C SER A 597 2.24 -11.67 28.31
N ASP A 598 0.92 -11.46 28.33
CA ASP A 598 0.25 -10.14 28.42
C ASP A 598 0.47 -9.44 29.79
N GLY A 599 1.64 -9.60 30.41
CA GLY A 599 1.92 -9.15 31.77
C GLY A 599 1.47 -7.70 32.02
N SER A 600 1.08 -7.39 33.26
CA SER A 600 0.55 -6.08 33.67
C SER A 600 1.48 -4.88 33.45
N SER A 601 2.68 -5.09 32.89
CA SER A 601 3.54 -4.02 32.39
C SER A 601 3.01 -3.58 31.02
N HIS A 602 2.65 -2.31 30.92
CA HIS A 602 2.44 -1.62 29.65
C HIS A 602 3.74 -1.49 28.81
N SER A 603 4.68 -2.43 28.95
CA SER A 603 5.91 -2.42 28.18
C SER A 603 5.58 -2.77 26.73
N SER A 604 5.80 -1.82 25.83
CA SER A 604 5.71 -2.04 24.39
C SER A 604 6.87 -2.88 23.86
N LEU A 605 7.88 -3.19 24.69
CA LEU A 605 9.12 -3.85 24.30
C LEU A 605 9.61 -4.82 25.38
N TRP A 606 9.76 -6.09 25.02
CA TRP A 606 10.25 -7.18 25.86
C TRP A 606 11.76 -7.35 25.70
N ASN A 607 12.47 -7.57 26.82
CA ASN A 607 13.88 -7.96 26.79
C ASN A 607 13.98 -9.48 26.96
N ILE A 608 14.47 -10.17 25.94
CA ILE A 608 14.58 -11.62 25.89
C ILE A 608 16.05 -12.01 25.99
N GLU A 609 16.35 -13.00 26.83
CA GLU A 609 17.69 -13.57 27.01
C GLU A 609 17.63 -15.08 26.77
N ILE A 610 18.47 -15.61 25.87
CA ILE A 610 18.58 -17.03 25.56
C ILE A 610 20.02 -17.46 25.84
N LEU A 611 20.21 -18.32 26.84
CA LEU A 611 21.52 -18.73 27.32
C LEU A 611 21.85 -20.15 26.85
N TYR A 612 23.08 -20.36 26.39
CA TYR A 612 23.66 -21.65 26.05
C TYR A 612 24.90 -21.86 26.90
N THR A 613 25.00 -22.97 27.61
CA THR A 613 26.20 -23.34 28.37
C THR A 613 27.16 -24.10 27.47
N ALA A 614 28.47 -23.84 27.60
CA ALA A 614 29.48 -24.68 26.95
C ALA A 614 29.34 -26.13 27.48
N SER A 615 29.21 -27.09 26.55
CA SER A 615 29.15 -28.52 26.85
C SER A 615 30.51 -29.09 27.22
#